data_AF-A0A317ZMK2-F1
#
_entry.id   AF-A0A317ZMK2-F1
#
_cell.length_a   1.000
_cell.length_b   1.000
_cell.length_c   1.000
_cell.angle_alpha   90.00
_cell.angle_beta   90.00
_cell.angle_gamma   90.00
#
_symmetry.space_group_name_H-M   'P 1'
#
loop_
_entity.id
_entity.type
_entity.pdbx_description
1 polymer ?
#
loop_
_entity_poly.entity_id
_entity_poly.type
_entity_poly.pdbx_seq_one_letter_code
_entity_poly.pdbx_strand_id
1 'polypeptide(L)'
;MRTGKELILATREFAKDNTARSWWVVVSTVLLYIAALAATLLLPYWILKIPASILTGLLTVRLFVIYHDHQHNAILAKSKPAAWFMRFWGIYAMTPSSIWKHSHNHHHNHNSKLRSSHIGSYPVMTRARYQNASKNERFKYLAIRHPLTILCGYFSVFIFGMCIVPAMEDPKAHRDSVIALLLHITLYTLVIFFLGWMSAFLLLFLPFFIASALGAYLFYAQHNFSDVTYMDKDGWTYEGAALVSSSFCKMSPIMHFFTANIGYHHIHHLNAKIPFYRLPEVLEKMPELQSPKTTSLRPSEILRCLRLKVWDVERQQMVGVS
;
A
#
# COMPACT_ATOMS: atom_id res chain seq x y z
N MET A 1 -7.43 8.66 29.64
CA MET A 1 -7.41 8.37 28.19
C MET A 1 -7.48 6.86 28.02
N ARG A 2 -8.27 6.36 27.05
CA ARG A 2 -8.46 4.91 26.83
C ARG A 2 -7.19 4.31 26.24
N THR A 3 -6.88 3.05 26.57
CA THR A 3 -5.72 2.32 26.02
C THR A 3 -6.10 0.87 25.68
N GLY A 4 -5.23 0.18 24.94
CA GLY A 4 -5.38 -1.25 24.66
C GLY A 4 -6.71 -1.61 24.01
N LYS A 5 -7.39 -2.60 24.59
CA LYS A 5 -8.68 -3.11 24.10
C LYS A 5 -9.78 -2.05 24.15
N GLU A 6 -9.80 -1.19 25.17
CA GLU A 6 -10.81 -0.15 25.32
C GLU A 6 -10.72 0.88 24.20
N LEU A 7 -9.50 1.25 23.82
CA LEU A 7 -9.25 2.16 22.70
C LEU A 7 -9.73 1.55 21.38
N ILE A 8 -9.39 0.27 21.11
CA ILE A 8 -9.88 -0.46 19.92
C ILE A 8 -11.42 -0.51 19.91
N LEU A 9 -12.05 -0.82 21.04
CA LEU A 9 -13.51 -0.89 21.15
C LEU A 9 -14.17 0.46 20.87
N ALA A 10 -13.58 1.56 21.36
CA ALA A 10 -14.07 2.91 21.10
C ALA A 10 -14.08 3.24 19.60
N THR A 11 -13.14 2.72 18.82
CA THR A 11 -13.13 2.95 17.36
C THR A 11 -14.31 2.31 16.59
N ARG A 12 -15.05 1.37 17.20
CA ARG A 12 -16.11 0.61 16.51
C ARG A 12 -17.26 1.47 16.01
N GLU A 13 -17.55 2.59 16.67
CA GLU A 13 -18.58 3.53 16.20
C GLU A 13 -18.25 4.12 14.81
N PHE A 14 -16.95 4.16 14.48
CA PHE A 14 -16.44 4.63 13.19
C PHE A 14 -16.41 3.54 12.11
N ALA A 15 -16.47 2.26 12.50
CA ALA A 15 -16.52 1.10 11.59
C ALA A 15 -17.93 0.84 11.02
N LYS A 16 -18.63 1.91 10.65
CA LYS A 16 -19.94 1.87 9.99
C LYS A 16 -19.80 2.44 8.59
N ASP A 17 -20.07 1.61 7.59
CA ASP A 17 -20.16 1.98 6.19
C ASP A 17 -21.39 2.84 5.91
N ASN A 18 -21.25 3.82 5.02
CA ASN A 18 -22.35 4.51 4.37
C ASN A 18 -22.39 4.04 2.91
N THR A 19 -23.33 3.14 2.59
CA THR A 19 -23.44 2.50 1.27
C THR A 19 -23.51 3.50 0.12
N ALA A 20 -24.28 4.58 0.27
CA ALA A 20 -24.42 5.60 -0.78
C ALA A 20 -23.10 6.35 -1.01
N ARG A 21 -22.42 6.75 0.06
CA ARG A 21 -21.10 7.38 -0.02
C ARG A 21 -20.05 6.45 -0.59
N SER A 22 -20.07 5.18 -0.20
CA SER A 22 -19.13 4.16 -0.70
C SER A 22 -19.31 3.87 -2.18
N TRP A 23 -20.56 3.77 -2.66
CA TRP A 23 -20.79 3.67 -4.10
C TRP A 23 -20.43 4.96 -4.84
N TRP A 24 -20.74 6.12 -4.28
CA TRP A 24 -20.34 7.39 -4.85
C TRP A 24 -18.83 7.46 -5.07
N VAL A 25 -18.00 7.13 -4.06
CA VAL A 25 -16.55 7.18 -4.21
C VAL A 25 -16.03 6.14 -5.20
N VAL A 26 -16.64 4.95 -5.30
CA VAL A 26 -16.28 3.94 -6.30
C VAL A 26 -16.61 4.46 -7.70
N VAL A 27 -17.86 4.85 -7.95
CA VAL A 27 -18.34 5.28 -9.27
C VAL A 27 -17.62 6.55 -9.71
N SER A 28 -17.51 7.56 -8.84
CA SER A 28 -16.83 8.81 -9.18
C SER A 28 -15.36 8.58 -9.52
N THR A 29 -14.67 7.70 -8.78
CA THR A 29 -13.26 7.40 -9.05
C THR A 29 -13.10 6.61 -10.35
N VAL A 30 -13.98 5.66 -10.64
CA VAL A 30 -13.99 4.92 -11.92
C VAL A 30 -14.27 5.84 -13.10
N LEU A 31 -15.23 6.77 -12.98
CA LEU A 31 -15.53 7.74 -14.03
C LEU A 31 -14.34 8.66 -14.31
N LEU A 32 -13.69 9.18 -13.26
CA LEU A 32 -12.46 9.96 -13.40
C LEU A 32 -11.33 9.15 -14.03
N TYR A 33 -11.21 7.87 -13.66
CA TYR A 33 -10.20 6.96 -14.20
C TYR A 33 -10.40 6.73 -15.71
N ILE A 34 -11.64 6.44 -16.12
CA ILE A 34 -12.00 6.28 -17.54
C ILE A 34 -11.79 7.59 -18.30
N ALA A 35 -12.16 8.74 -17.72
CA ALA A 35 -11.94 10.04 -18.35
C ALA A 35 -10.44 10.34 -18.53
N ALA A 36 -9.58 9.99 -17.55
CA ALA A 36 -8.14 10.16 -17.65
C ALA A 36 -7.51 9.24 -18.71
N LEU A 37 -7.98 7.98 -18.81
CA LEU A 37 -7.59 7.07 -19.88
C LEU A 37 -8.01 7.59 -21.27
N ALA A 38 -9.26 8.04 -21.40
CA ALA A 38 -9.79 8.60 -22.63
C ALA A 38 -9.00 9.86 -23.04
N ALA A 39 -8.69 10.75 -22.10
CA ALA A 39 -7.85 11.91 -22.33
C ALA A 39 -6.43 11.51 -22.80
N THR A 40 -5.83 10.51 -22.16
CA THR A 40 -4.50 9.98 -22.56
C THR A 40 -4.52 9.46 -24.00
N LEU A 41 -5.62 8.86 -24.45
CA LEU A 41 -5.77 8.34 -25.81
C LEU A 41 -6.08 9.46 -26.83
N LEU A 42 -7.08 10.29 -26.54
CA LEU A 42 -7.75 11.17 -27.50
C LEU A 42 -7.14 12.56 -27.60
N LEU A 43 -6.38 13.03 -26.60
CA LEU A 43 -5.77 14.35 -26.67
C LEU A 43 -4.78 14.45 -27.85
N PRO A 44 -4.76 15.57 -28.59
CA PRO A 44 -4.00 15.65 -29.84
C PRO A 44 -2.47 15.72 -29.61
N TYR A 45 -2.03 16.31 -28.50
CA TYR A 45 -0.62 16.55 -28.22
C TYR A 45 -0.09 15.63 -27.13
N TRP A 46 1.05 14.99 -27.38
CA TRP A 46 1.71 14.07 -26.43
C TRP A 46 1.99 14.73 -25.07
N ILE A 47 2.30 16.03 -25.06
CA ILE A 47 2.56 16.80 -23.84
C ILE A 47 1.33 16.88 -22.92
N LEU A 48 0.12 16.83 -23.50
CA LEU A 48 -1.13 16.80 -22.73
C LEU A 48 -1.51 15.37 -22.30
N LYS A 49 -1.04 14.36 -23.03
CA LYS A 49 -1.23 12.94 -22.67
C LYS A 49 -0.45 12.55 -21.41
N ILE A 50 0.73 13.13 -21.18
CA ILE A 50 1.56 12.81 -20.01
C ILE A 50 0.85 13.15 -18.68
N PRO A 51 0.33 14.37 -18.45
CA PRO A 51 -0.45 14.68 -17.26
C PRO A 51 -1.68 13.78 -17.08
N ALA A 52 -2.37 13.44 -18.18
CA ALA A 52 -3.51 12.52 -18.15
C ALA A 52 -3.10 11.09 -17.73
N SER A 53 -1.93 10.62 -18.19
CA SER A 53 -1.34 9.35 -17.80
C SER A 53 -0.93 9.34 -16.32
N ILE A 54 -0.30 10.43 -15.85
CA ILE A 54 0.03 10.60 -14.42
C ILE A 54 -1.23 10.58 -13.56
N LEU A 55 -2.28 11.28 -13.99
CA LEU A 55 -3.58 11.29 -13.32
C LEU A 55 -4.19 9.88 -13.27
N THR A 56 -4.12 9.12 -14.36
CA THR A 56 -4.51 7.70 -14.39
C THR A 56 -3.75 6.92 -13.31
N GLY A 57 -2.43 7.07 -13.20
CA GLY A 57 -1.63 6.41 -12.17
C GLY A 57 -2.05 6.77 -10.74
N LEU A 58 -2.33 8.05 -10.47
CA LEU A 58 -2.80 8.50 -9.15
C LEU A 58 -4.21 8.00 -8.83
N LEU A 59 -5.09 7.89 -9.83
CA LEU A 59 -6.42 7.30 -9.67
C LEU A 59 -6.35 5.78 -9.49
N THR A 60 -5.37 5.09 -10.07
CA THR A 60 -5.08 3.68 -9.79
C THR A 60 -4.73 3.48 -8.32
N VAL A 61 -3.93 4.37 -7.71
CA VAL A 61 -3.63 4.34 -6.26
C VAL A 61 -4.92 4.49 -5.45
N ARG A 62 -5.77 5.44 -5.84
CA ARG A 62 -7.05 5.67 -5.15
C ARG A 62 -7.95 4.44 -5.20
N LEU A 63 -8.12 3.84 -6.39
CA LEU A 63 -8.92 2.63 -6.57
C LEU A 63 -8.33 1.44 -5.84
N PHE A 64 -7.00 1.33 -5.78
CA PHE A 64 -6.33 0.30 -4.99
C PHE A 64 -6.66 0.44 -3.49
N VAL A 65 -6.65 1.64 -2.91
CA VAL A 65 -7.03 1.84 -1.50
C VAL A 65 -8.51 1.53 -1.25
N ILE A 66 -9.40 1.92 -2.17
CA ILE A 66 -10.82 1.57 -2.10
C ILE A 66 -11.02 0.04 -2.17
N TYR A 67 -10.30 -0.63 -3.08
CA TYR A 67 -10.25 -2.09 -3.17
C TYR A 67 -9.77 -2.72 -1.86
N HIS A 68 -8.69 -2.19 -1.30
CA HIS A 68 -8.11 -2.63 -0.04
C HIS A 68 -9.12 -2.53 1.13
N ASP A 69 -9.82 -1.41 1.27
CA ASP A 69 -10.85 -1.23 2.30
C ASP A 69 -12.02 -2.20 2.12
N HIS A 70 -12.40 -2.49 0.87
CA HIS A 70 -13.39 -3.53 0.59
C HIS A 70 -12.87 -4.92 1.00
N GLN A 71 -11.59 -5.25 0.79
CA GLN A 71 -11.00 -6.53 1.24
C GLN A 71 -11.01 -6.69 2.76
N HIS A 72 -10.96 -5.58 3.51
CA HIS A 72 -11.15 -5.52 4.96
C HIS A 72 -12.61 -5.54 5.40
N ASN A 73 -13.56 -5.52 4.46
CA ASN A 73 -14.99 -5.36 4.70
C ASN A 73 -15.36 -4.03 5.38
N ALA A 74 -14.53 -3.00 5.21
CA ALA A 74 -14.80 -1.66 5.74
C ALA A 74 -15.91 -0.97 4.94
N ILE A 75 -15.95 -1.18 3.62
CA ILE A 75 -16.96 -0.63 2.72
C ILE A 75 -17.60 -1.72 1.85
N LEU A 76 -18.90 -1.58 1.56
CA LEU A 76 -19.68 -2.41 0.64
C LEU A 76 -19.58 -3.92 0.91
N ALA A 77 -19.34 -4.33 2.17
CA ALA A 77 -19.03 -5.70 2.55
C ALA A 77 -20.06 -6.77 2.09
N LYS A 78 -21.34 -6.38 1.96
CA LYS A 78 -22.44 -7.27 1.55
C LYS A 78 -22.79 -7.16 0.06
N SER A 79 -22.13 -6.28 -0.68
CA SER A 79 -22.45 -5.98 -2.08
C SER A 79 -21.76 -6.95 -3.03
N LYS A 80 -22.52 -7.87 -3.63
CA LYS A 80 -22.00 -8.79 -4.65
C LYS A 80 -21.42 -8.07 -5.88
N PRO A 81 -22.07 -7.02 -6.43
CA PRO A 81 -21.49 -6.27 -7.55
C PRO A 81 -20.16 -5.61 -7.19
N ALA A 82 -20.04 -5.04 -5.98
CA ALA A 82 -18.77 -4.48 -5.52
C ALA A 82 -17.70 -5.57 -5.39
N ALA A 83 -18.04 -6.72 -4.81
CA ALA A 83 -17.09 -7.83 -4.67
C ALA A 83 -16.55 -8.32 -6.03
N TRP A 84 -17.40 -8.43 -7.05
CA TRP A 84 -16.97 -8.78 -8.40
C TRP A 84 -16.07 -7.73 -9.03
N PHE A 85 -16.46 -6.46 -8.98
CA PHE A 85 -15.65 -5.35 -9.48
C PHE A 85 -14.29 -5.29 -8.79
N MET A 86 -14.25 -5.39 -7.46
CA MET A 86 -13.04 -5.34 -6.66
C MET A 86 -12.10 -6.52 -6.95
N ARG A 87 -12.64 -7.71 -7.16
CA ARG A 87 -11.83 -8.88 -7.57
C ARG A 87 -11.22 -8.68 -8.95
N PHE A 88 -12.01 -8.18 -9.91
CA PHE A 88 -11.49 -7.83 -11.24
C PHE A 88 -10.41 -6.75 -11.14
N TRP A 89 -10.66 -5.70 -10.34
CA TRP A 89 -9.70 -4.63 -10.13
C TRP A 89 -8.38 -5.14 -9.52
N GLY A 90 -8.43 -6.05 -8.53
CA GLY A 90 -7.22 -6.66 -7.96
C GLY A 90 -6.39 -7.40 -9.01
N ILE A 91 -7.02 -8.13 -9.93
CA ILE A 91 -6.34 -8.78 -11.06
C ILE A 91 -5.73 -7.73 -12.01
N TYR A 92 -6.53 -6.72 -12.39
CA TYR A 92 -6.09 -5.64 -13.28
C TYR A 92 -4.98 -4.77 -12.67
N ALA A 93 -4.92 -4.64 -11.34
CA ALA A 93 -3.92 -3.84 -10.64
C ALA A 93 -2.71 -4.66 -10.16
N MET A 94 -2.53 -5.90 -10.63
CA MET A 94 -1.44 -6.80 -10.20
C MET A 94 -1.39 -7.01 -8.67
N THR A 95 -2.56 -7.02 -8.04
CA THR A 95 -2.76 -7.28 -6.60
C THR A 95 -3.88 -8.31 -6.39
N PRO A 96 -3.72 -9.54 -6.92
CA PRO A 96 -4.76 -10.57 -6.89
C PRO A 96 -5.23 -10.84 -5.46
N SER A 97 -6.54 -10.98 -5.27
CA SER A 97 -7.15 -11.02 -3.94
C SER A 97 -6.69 -12.21 -3.11
N SER A 98 -6.35 -13.36 -3.72
CA SER A 98 -5.91 -14.56 -3.01
C SER A 98 -4.67 -14.30 -2.15
N ILE A 99 -3.61 -13.74 -2.75
CA ILE A 99 -2.36 -13.45 -2.08
C ILE A 99 -2.41 -12.12 -1.32
N TRP A 100 -3.08 -11.10 -1.88
CA TRP A 100 -3.15 -9.78 -1.26
C TRP A 100 -3.84 -9.86 0.10
N LYS A 101 -5.04 -10.45 0.16
CA LYS A 101 -5.80 -10.55 1.41
C LYS A 101 -5.08 -11.40 2.45
N HIS A 102 -4.46 -12.51 2.04
CA HIS A 102 -3.72 -13.37 2.95
C HIS A 102 -2.51 -12.64 3.54
N SER A 103 -1.63 -12.12 2.68
CA SER A 103 -0.39 -11.47 3.10
C SER A 103 -0.64 -10.19 3.89
N HIS A 104 -1.65 -9.41 3.51
CA HIS A 104 -1.96 -8.15 4.16
C HIS A 104 -2.67 -8.34 5.52
N ASN A 105 -3.56 -9.34 5.65
CA ASN A 105 -4.12 -9.68 6.96
C ASN A 105 -3.05 -10.22 7.91
N HIS A 106 -2.08 -10.99 7.38
CA HIS A 106 -0.93 -11.41 8.16
C HIS A 106 -0.12 -10.19 8.65
N HIS A 107 0.17 -9.22 7.76
CA HIS A 107 0.81 -7.95 8.11
C HIS A 107 0.08 -7.25 9.25
N HIS A 108 -1.23 -7.02 9.15
CA HIS A 108 -2.01 -6.39 10.23
C HIS A 108 -1.84 -7.08 11.59
N ASN A 109 -1.80 -8.42 11.62
CA ASN A 109 -1.73 -9.20 12.85
C ASN A 109 -0.29 -9.40 13.40
N HIS A 110 0.73 -9.12 12.59
CA HIS A 110 2.13 -9.43 12.92
C HIS A 110 3.10 -8.28 12.70
N ASN A 111 2.60 -7.10 12.31
CA ASN A 111 3.43 -5.97 11.99
C ASN A 111 4.39 -5.63 13.15
N SER A 112 5.60 -5.25 12.77
CA SER A 112 6.65 -4.72 13.66
C SER A 112 7.10 -5.68 14.76
N LYS A 113 6.85 -6.98 14.59
CA LYS A 113 7.50 -8.05 15.35
C LYS A 113 8.89 -8.31 14.75
N LEU A 114 9.95 -7.97 15.48
CA LEU A 114 11.34 -8.09 14.99
C LEU A 114 11.75 -9.51 14.59
N ARG A 115 11.07 -10.54 15.14
CA ARG A 115 11.38 -11.96 14.95
C ARG A 115 10.24 -12.74 14.28
N SER A 116 9.37 -12.10 13.49
CA SER A 116 8.30 -12.79 12.74
C SER A 116 8.63 -12.97 11.26
N SER A 117 7.84 -13.81 10.59
CA SER A 117 7.76 -13.82 9.13
C SER A 117 7.38 -12.42 8.63
N HIS A 118 8.12 -11.90 7.65
CA HIS A 118 7.90 -10.58 7.08
C HIS A 118 6.81 -10.57 5.99
N ILE A 119 5.87 -11.53 6.03
CA ILE A 119 4.83 -11.69 5.01
C ILE A 119 3.96 -10.42 4.98
N GLY A 120 3.89 -9.79 3.80
CA GLY A 120 3.16 -8.54 3.58
C GLY A 120 3.90 -7.27 4.05
N SER A 121 5.18 -7.36 4.40
CA SER A 121 5.98 -6.24 4.93
C SER A 121 7.43 -6.27 4.41
N TYR A 122 8.14 -5.15 4.51
CA TYR A 122 9.58 -5.15 4.26
C TYR A 122 10.34 -5.77 5.44
N PRO A 123 11.33 -6.64 5.21
CA PRO A 123 12.09 -7.25 6.29
C PRO A 123 12.86 -6.18 7.08
N VAL A 124 12.96 -6.33 8.39
CA VAL A 124 13.75 -5.43 9.25
C VAL A 124 14.69 -6.27 10.11
N MET A 125 15.98 -5.99 10.04
CA MET A 125 16.99 -6.58 10.91
C MET A 125 17.34 -5.62 12.04
N THR A 126 17.63 -6.18 13.23
CA THR A 126 18.38 -5.44 14.25
C THR A 126 19.81 -5.21 13.77
N ARG A 127 20.46 -4.16 14.29
CA ARG A 127 21.87 -3.86 13.98
C ARG A 127 22.79 -5.04 14.30
N ALA A 128 22.60 -5.67 15.46
CA ALA A 128 23.34 -6.86 15.86
C ALA A 128 23.13 -8.04 14.90
N ARG A 129 21.87 -8.32 14.49
CA ARG A 129 21.58 -9.37 13.49
C ARG A 129 22.26 -9.07 12.17
N TYR A 130 22.21 -7.83 11.70
CA TYR A 130 22.85 -7.42 10.46
C TYR A 130 24.37 -7.62 10.53
N GLN A 131 25.01 -7.24 11.64
CA GLN A 131 26.45 -7.41 11.88
C GLN A 131 26.88 -8.88 12.02
N ASN A 132 26.01 -9.77 12.48
CA ASN A 132 26.29 -11.21 12.57
C ASN A 132 25.88 -11.99 11.31
N ALA A 133 25.08 -11.39 10.42
CA ALA A 133 24.65 -12.02 9.18
C ALA A 133 25.79 -12.16 8.17
N SER A 134 25.72 -13.21 7.37
CA SER A 134 26.65 -13.45 6.26
C SER A 134 26.56 -12.34 5.20
N LYS A 135 27.61 -12.18 4.37
CA LYS A 135 27.63 -11.19 3.28
C LYS A 135 26.43 -11.36 2.33
N ASN A 136 26.04 -12.59 2.05
CA ASN A 136 24.90 -12.91 1.18
C ASN A 136 23.56 -12.49 1.79
N GLU A 137 23.36 -12.75 3.09
CA GLU A 137 22.14 -12.33 3.80
C GLU A 137 22.01 -10.81 3.85
N ARG A 138 23.12 -10.10 4.13
CA ARG A 138 23.16 -8.62 4.10
C ARG A 138 22.82 -8.08 2.71
N PHE A 139 23.40 -8.68 1.66
CA PHE A 139 23.12 -8.27 0.29
C PHE A 139 21.63 -8.44 -0.06
N LYS A 140 21.04 -9.62 0.19
CA LYS A 140 19.61 -9.88 -0.05
C LYS A 140 18.72 -8.90 0.74
N TYR A 141 19.06 -8.66 2.01
CA TYR A 141 18.36 -7.72 2.87
C TYR A 141 18.36 -6.29 2.31
N LEU A 142 19.53 -5.79 1.91
CA LEU A 142 19.67 -4.46 1.35
C LEU A 142 19.04 -4.34 -0.05
N ALA A 143 19.13 -5.38 -0.88
CA ALA A 143 18.53 -5.41 -2.21
C ALA A 143 17.00 -5.27 -2.15
N ILE A 144 16.33 -6.00 -1.24
CA ILE A 144 14.88 -5.88 -1.02
C ILE A 144 14.48 -4.47 -0.58
N ARG A 145 15.34 -3.83 0.22
CA ARG A 145 15.10 -2.50 0.80
C ARG A 145 15.74 -1.36 0.00
N HIS A 146 16.26 -1.64 -1.20
CA HIS A 146 16.97 -0.65 -1.99
C HIS A 146 15.99 0.37 -2.60
N PRO A 147 16.33 1.68 -2.66
CA PRO A 147 15.45 2.69 -3.26
C PRO A 147 14.99 2.34 -4.68
N LEU A 148 15.87 1.79 -5.53
CA LEU A 148 15.50 1.36 -6.88
C LEU A 148 14.53 0.16 -6.88
N THR A 149 14.65 -0.77 -5.93
CA THR A 149 13.71 -1.88 -5.80
C THR A 149 12.32 -1.37 -5.45
N ILE A 150 12.23 -0.38 -4.55
CA ILE A 150 10.97 0.25 -4.14
C ILE A 150 10.38 1.09 -5.29
N LEU A 151 11.20 1.89 -5.97
CA LEU A 151 10.80 2.68 -7.15
C LEU A 151 10.30 1.78 -8.27
N CYS A 152 10.99 0.68 -8.54
CA CYS A 152 10.58 -0.34 -9.51
C CYS A 152 9.53 -1.32 -8.93
N GLY A 153 8.70 -0.85 -7.99
CA GLY A 153 7.65 -1.64 -7.32
C GLY A 153 6.78 -2.43 -8.28
N TYR A 154 6.50 -1.88 -9.47
CA TYR A 154 5.70 -2.55 -10.50
C TYR A 154 6.28 -3.92 -10.85
N PHE A 155 7.59 -3.99 -11.04
CA PHE A 155 8.30 -5.23 -11.34
C PHE A 155 8.60 -6.05 -10.08
N SER A 156 9.11 -5.40 -9.03
CA SER A 156 9.66 -6.09 -7.86
C SER A 156 8.59 -6.61 -6.90
N VAL A 157 7.61 -5.78 -6.56
CA VAL A 157 6.56 -6.10 -5.58
C VAL A 157 5.35 -6.72 -6.26
N PHE A 158 4.84 -6.08 -7.32
CA PHE A 158 3.53 -6.45 -7.87
C PHE A 158 3.63 -7.58 -8.92
N ILE A 159 4.46 -7.44 -9.95
CA ILE A 159 4.66 -8.53 -10.92
C ILE A 159 5.37 -9.71 -10.24
N PHE A 160 6.55 -9.50 -9.66
CA PHE A 160 7.32 -10.61 -9.10
C PHE A 160 6.72 -11.14 -7.79
N GLY A 161 6.56 -10.28 -6.78
CA GLY A 161 6.12 -10.69 -5.45
C GLY A 161 4.64 -11.09 -5.33
N MET A 162 3.72 -10.39 -6.00
CA MET A 162 2.27 -10.64 -5.90
C MET A 162 1.72 -11.54 -7.01
N CYS A 163 2.47 -11.75 -8.08
CA CYS A 163 1.99 -12.58 -9.19
C CYS A 163 2.88 -13.78 -9.48
N ILE A 164 4.17 -13.59 -9.81
CA ILE A 164 5.05 -14.70 -10.22
C ILE A 164 5.31 -15.66 -9.05
N VAL A 165 5.76 -15.17 -7.89
CA VAL A 165 6.09 -16.03 -6.74
C VAL A 165 4.88 -16.89 -6.30
N PRO A 166 3.69 -16.32 -6.04
CA PRO A 166 2.53 -17.12 -5.65
C PRO A 166 2.08 -18.11 -6.73
N ALA A 167 2.19 -17.73 -8.01
CA ALA A 167 1.86 -18.62 -9.13
C ALA A 167 2.84 -19.80 -9.26
N MET A 168 4.11 -19.62 -8.87
CA MET A 168 5.10 -20.69 -8.85
C MET A 168 4.94 -21.59 -7.61
N GLU A 169 4.59 -21.03 -6.46
CA GLU A 169 4.44 -21.76 -5.19
C GLU A 169 3.17 -22.64 -5.17
N ASP A 170 2.01 -22.07 -5.50
CA ASP A 170 0.75 -22.80 -5.60
C ASP A 170 -0.18 -22.16 -6.65
N PRO A 171 -0.06 -22.53 -7.93
CA PRO A 171 -0.89 -21.97 -9.00
C PRO A 171 -2.38 -22.31 -8.86
N LYS A 172 -2.72 -23.38 -8.12
CA LYS A 172 -4.13 -23.76 -7.91
C LYS A 172 -4.79 -22.87 -6.86
N ALA A 173 -4.07 -22.50 -5.80
CA ALA A 173 -4.52 -21.53 -4.80
C ALA A 173 -4.48 -20.09 -5.34
N HIS A 174 -3.50 -19.76 -6.20
CA HIS A 174 -3.25 -18.42 -6.72
C HIS A 174 -3.55 -18.29 -8.22
N ARG A 175 -4.67 -18.86 -8.69
CA ARG A 175 -5.09 -18.79 -10.11
C ARG A 175 -5.26 -17.35 -10.58
N ASP A 176 -5.72 -16.46 -9.71
CA ASP A 176 -5.90 -15.04 -10.01
C ASP A 176 -4.56 -14.32 -10.27
N SER A 177 -3.44 -14.78 -9.68
CA SER A 177 -2.09 -14.32 -10.02
C SER A 177 -1.67 -14.70 -11.44
N VAL A 178 -1.96 -15.94 -11.87
CA VAL A 178 -1.72 -16.37 -13.26
C VAL A 178 -2.59 -15.56 -14.23
N ILE A 179 -3.87 -15.39 -13.91
CA ILE A 179 -4.79 -14.59 -14.73
C ILE A 179 -4.32 -13.14 -14.83
N ALA A 180 -3.81 -12.55 -13.74
CA ALA A 180 -3.29 -11.17 -13.76
C ALA A 180 -2.10 -11.01 -14.71
N LEU A 181 -1.16 -11.97 -14.71
CA LEU A 181 -0.02 -11.98 -15.64
C LEU A 181 -0.46 -12.12 -17.09
N LEU A 182 -1.34 -13.09 -17.38
CA LEU A 182 -1.86 -13.30 -18.73
C LEU A 182 -2.67 -12.10 -19.23
N LEU A 183 -3.47 -11.49 -18.35
CA LEU A 183 -4.21 -10.27 -18.65
C LEU A 183 -3.26 -9.14 -19.01
N HIS A 184 -2.19 -8.91 -18.24
CA HIS A 184 -1.21 -7.86 -18.55
C HIS A 184 -0.49 -8.12 -19.86
N ILE A 185 0.02 -9.33 -20.09
CA ILE A 185 0.66 -9.70 -21.36
C ILE A 185 -0.29 -9.43 -22.53
N THR A 186 -1.55 -9.85 -22.40
CA THR A 186 -2.58 -9.63 -23.43
C THR A 186 -2.86 -8.14 -23.64
N LEU A 187 -3.05 -7.36 -22.57
CA LEU A 187 -3.28 -5.92 -22.66
C LEU A 187 -2.14 -5.18 -23.35
N TYR A 188 -0.89 -5.44 -22.93
CA TYR A 188 0.28 -4.84 -23.58
C TYR A 188 0.37 -5.26 -25.05
N THR A 189 0.15 -6.54 -25.36
CA THR A 189 0.24 -7.05 -26.73
C THR A 189 -0.80 -6.37 -27.63
N LEU A 190 -2.06 -6.30 -27.19
CA LEU A 190 -3.14 -5.66 -27.95
C LEU A 190 -2.91 -4.16 -28.12
N VAL A 191 -2.54 -3.45 -27.04
CA VAL A 191 -2.30 -2.00 -27.14
C VAL A 191 -1.09 -1.69 -28.02
N ILE A 192 -0.01 -2.47 -27.94
CA ILE A 192 1.15 -2.29 -28.85
C ILE A 192 0.75 -2.56 -30.29
N PHE A 193 0.01 -3.65 -30.54
CA PHE A 193 -0.40 -4.05 -31.89
C PHE A 193 -1.33 -3.04 -32.56
N PHE A 194 -2.37 -2.56 -31.84
CA PHE A 194 -3.37 -1.67 -32.42
C PHE A 194 -3.04 -0.18 -32.31
N LEU A 195 -2.30 0.23 -31.26
CA LEU A 195 -2.09 1.65 -30.92
C LEU A 195 -0.61 2.04 -30.83
N GLY A 196 0.31 1.10 -31.00
CA GLY A 196 1.76 1.33 -30.96
C GLY A 196 2.36 1.39 -29.55
N TRP A 197 3.69 1.31 -29.50
CA TRP A 197 4.45 1.24 -28.25
C TRP A 197 4.27 2.48 -27.36
N MET A 198 4.14 3.67 -27.96
CA MET A 198 3.96 4.92 -27.21
C MET A 198 2.62 4.92 -26.46
N SER A 199 1.56 4.39 -27.07
CA SER A 199 0.26 4.23 -26.41
C SER A 199 0.35 3.22 -25.26
N ALA A 200 1.07 2.12 -25.43
CA ALA A 200 1.31 1.16 -24.34
C ALA A 200 2.11 1.80 -23.19
N PHE A 201 3.08 2.66 -23.50
CA PHE A 201 3.83 3.40 -22.49
C PHE A 201 2.91 4.32 -21.68
N LEU A 202 2.09 5.14 -22.35
CA LEU A 202 1.26 6.15 -21.68
C LEU A 202 -0.02 5.59 -21.05
N LEU A 203 -0.65 4.56 -21.64
CA LEU A 203 -1.91 3.99 -21.12
C LEU A 203 -1.69 2.90 -20.07
N LEU A 204 -0.57 2.17 -20.14
CA LEU A 204 -0.31 1.02 -19.27
C LEU A 204 0.93 1.25 -18.40
N PHE A 205 2.11 1.37 -19.02
CA PHE A 205 3.36 1.36 -18.25
C PHE A 205 3.48 2.52 -17.27
N LEU A 206 3.33 3.76 -17.72
CA LEU A 206 3.51 4.93 -16.87
C LEU A 206 2.48 4.97 -15.71
N PRO A 207 1.17 4.74 -15.93
CA PRO A 207 0.20 4.66 -14.84
C PRO A 207 0.50 3.56 -13.83
N PHE A 208 0.76 2.33 -14.29
CA PHE A 208 1.08 1.20 -13.39
C PHE A 208 2.40 1.41 -12.66
N PHE A 209 3.40 1.99 -13.31
CA PHE A 209 4.68 2.32 -12.70
C PHE A 209 4.50 3.33 -11.56
N ILE A 210 3.78 4.44 -11.81
CA ILE A 210 3.50 5.46 -10.78
C ILE A 210 2.74 4.85 -9.60
N ALA A 211 1.65 4.13 -9.90
CA ALA A 211 0.81 3.55 -8.86
C ALA A 211 1.58 2.54 -8.00
N SER A 212 2.36 1.68 -8.65
CA SER A 212 3.15 0.65 -7.98
C SER A 212 4.33 1.24 -7.21
N ALA A 213 5.03 2.23 -7.75
CA ALA A 213 6.12 2.91 -7.05
C ALA A 213 5.61 3.61 -5.79
N LEU A 214 4.49 4.34 -5.89
CA LEU A 214 3.88 5.01 -4.76
C LEU A 214 3.33 4.00 -3.74
N GLY A 215 2.67 2.94 -4.18
CA GLY A 215 2.17 1.88 -3.31
C GLY A 215 3.29 1.17 -2.55
N ALA A 216 4.35 0.73 -3.24
CA ALA A 216 5.52 0.11 -2.61
C ALA A 216 6.19 1.05 -1.61
N TYR A 217 6.34 2.34 -1.97
CA TYR A 217 6.91 3.33 -1.08
C TYR A 217 6.03 3.60 0.15
N LEU A 218 4.72 3.69 0.02
CA LEU A 218 3.81 3.89 1.15
C LEU A 218 3.89 2.71 2.14
N PHE A 219 3.86 1.47 1.63
CA PHE A 219 4.06 0.27 2.46
C PHE A 219 5.40 0.28 3.22
N TYR A 220 6.45 0.81 2.59
CA TYR A 220 7.75 0.98 3.22
C TYR A 220 7.70 2.10 4.29
N ALA A 221 7.41 3.33 3.87
CA ALA A 221 7.53 4.53 4.67
C ALA A 221 6.56 4.58 5.86
N GLN A 222 5.40 3.92 5.75
CA GLN A 222 4.42 3.91 6.83
C GLN A 222 4.83 3.01 8.01
N HIS A 223 5.85 2.17 7.83
CA HIS A 223 6.45 1.30 8.87
C HIS A 223 7.97 1.41 8.95
N ASN A 224 8.58 2.36 8.23
CA ASN A 224 10.02 2.58 8.19
C ASN A 224 10.33 4.07 8.15
N PHE A 225 10.21 4.74 9.30
CA PHE A 225 10.38 6.18 9.43
C PHE A 225 11.16 6.50 10.69
N SER A 226 11.65 7.74 10.84
CA SER A 226 12.57 8.10 11.91
C SER A 226 12.04 7.82 13.32
N ASP A 227 10.75 8.09 13.54
CA ASP A 227 10.15 7.96 14.86
C ASP A 227 9.63 6.55 15.15
N VAL A 228 9.71 5.60 14.21
CA VAL A 228 9.13 4.25 14.37
C VAL A 228 9.72 3.54 15.59
N THR A 229 8.91 2.78 16.32
CA THR A 229 9.39 1.86 17.36
C THR A 229 9.06 0.43 16.99
N TYR A 230 10.03 -0.47 17.09
CA TYR A 230 9.78 -1.92 17.00
C TYR A 230 9.87 -2.54 18.38
N MET A 231 9.04 -3.55 18.63
CA MET A 231 8.96 -4.26 19.92
C MET A 231 9.45 -5.71 19.74
N ASP A 232 10.19 -6.22 20.73
CA ASP A 232 10.43 -7.67 20.81
C ASP A 232 9.15 -8.39 21.28
N LYS A 233 9.09 -9.71 21.08
CA LYS A 233 7.87 -10.52 21.24
C LYS A 233 7.20 -10.35 22.61
N ASP A 234 7.98 -10.17 23.67
CA ASP A 234 7.48 -10.13 25.06
C ASP A 234 6.81 -8.80 25.44
N GLY A 235 7.00 -7.74 24.65
CA GLY A 235 6.37 -6.43 24.84
C GLY A 235 5.37 -6.02 23.75
N TRP A 236 5.13 -6.90 22.77
CA TRP A 236 4.29 -6.58 21.62
C TRP A 236 2.80 -6.67 21.96
N THR A 237 2.05 -5.60 21.68
CA THR A 237 0.59 -5.61 21.64
C THR A 237 0.12 -5.10 20.27
N TYR A 238 -1.04 -5.58 19.81
CA TYR A 238 -1.62 -5.16 18.54
C TYR A 238 -1.83 -3.64 18.48
N GLU A 239 -2.40 -3.06 19.54
CA GLU A 239 -2.62 -1.61 19.67
C GLU A 239 -1.30 -0.85 19.74
N GLY A 240 -0.33 -1.31 20.54
CA GLY A 240 0.99 -0.70 20.61
C GLY A 240 1.65 -0.64 19.23
N ALA A 241 1.68 -1.74 18.49
CA ALA A 241 2.22 -1.79 17.13
C ALA A 241 1.47 -0.85 16.15
N ALA A 242 0.15 -0.76 16.28
CA ALA A 242 -0.64 0.18 15.48
C ALA A 242 -0.27 1.65 15.77
N LEU A 243 -0.04 2.02 17.04
CA LEU A 243 0.21 3.41 17.43
C LEU A 243 1.67 3.85 17.31
N VAL A 244 2.63 2.98 17.67
CA VAL A 244 4.05 3.35 17.74
C VAL A 244 4.90 2.82 16.59
N SER A 245 4.38 1.85 15.82
CA SER A 245 5.08 1.23 14.69
C SER A 245 4.43 1.51 13.34
N SER A 246 3.33 2.28 13.32
CA SER A 246 2.68 2.77 12.11
C SER A 246 2.57 4.30 12.17
N SER A 247 2.79 4.95 11.03
CA SER A 247 2.80 6.42 10.98
C SER A 247 1.43 7.05 10.70
N PHE A 248 1.30 8.34 11.02
CA PHE A 248 0.47 9.27 10.25
C PHE A 248 1.33 9.91 9.16
N CYS A 249 1.06 9.59 7.89
CA CYS A 249 1.74 10.21 6.76
C CYS A 249 1.07 11.56 6.42
N LYS A 250 1.73 12.66 6.80
CA LYS A 250 1.28 14.03 6.51
C LYS A 250 1.39 14.28 5.01
N MET A 251 0.28 14.68 4.39
CA MET A 251 0.22 14.94 2.95
C MET A 251 -0.74 16.10 2.65
N SER A 252 -0.68 16.64 1.43
CA SER A 252 -1.60 17.70 1.01
C SER A 252 -3.02 17.15 0.85
N PRO A 253 -4.07 18.00 0.85
CA PRO A 253 -5.45 17.56 0.57
C PRO A 253 -5.58 16.80 -0.75
N ILE A 254 -4.81 17.20 -1.77
CA ILE A 254 -4.76 16.53 -3.08
C ILE A 254 -4.24 15.09 -2.94
N MET A 255 -3.17 14.89 -2.17
CA MET A 255 -2.63 13.53 -1.95
C MET A 255 -3.53 12.71 -1.02
N HIS A 256 -4.21 13.33 -0.06
CA HIS A 256 -5.25 12.65 0.73
C HIS A 256 -6.39 12.17 -0.16
N PHE A 257 -6.74 12.91 -1.20
CA PHE A 257 -7.67 12.44 -2.22
C PHE A 257 -7.09 11.24 -2.99
N PHE A 258 -5.92 11.35 -3.64
CA PHE A 258 -5.40 10.25 -4.46
C PHE A 258 -5.01 8.99 -3.68
N THR A 259 -4.64 9.13 -2.42
CA THR A 259 -4.33 7.98 -1.55
C THR A 259 -5.52 7.55 -0.69
N ALA A 260 -6.70 8.12 -0.94
CA ALA A 260 -7.93 7.85 -0.20
C ALA A 260 -7.68 7.79 1.32
N ASN A 261 -7.07 8.82 1.90
CA ASN A 261 -6.77 8.91 3.34
C ASN A 261 -5.97 7.74 3.95
N ILE A 262 -5.30 6.88 3.17
CA ILE A 262 -4.47 5.80 3.76
C ILE A 262 -3.32 6.35 4.62
N GLY A 263 -2.98 7.63 4.47
CA GLY A 263 -2.03 8.32 5.34
C GLY A 263 -2.36 8.25 6.83
N TYR A 264 -3.62 8.10 7.22
CA TYR A 264 -4.08 7.85 8.60
C TYR A 264 -3.82 6.39 9.03
N HIS A 265 -2.61 5.90 8.76
CA HIS A 265 -2.28 4.47 8.76
C HIS A 265 -2.28 3.85 10.16
N HIS A 266 -1.82 4.60 11.16
CA HIS A 266 -1.93 4.20 12.57
C HIS A 266 -3.38 3.91 12.99
N ILE A 267 -4.35 4.72 12.54
CA ILE A 267 -5.78 4.49 12.80
C ILE A 267 -6.28 3.29 12.01
N HIS A 268 -5.87 3.18 10.74
CA HIS A 268 -6.22 2.03 9.91
C HIS A 268 -5.70 0.70 10.51
N HIS A 269 -4.47 0.67 11.01
CA HIS A 269 -3.92 -0.49 11.72
C HIS A 269 -4.62 -0.76 13.05
N LEU A 270 -5.09 0.28 13.74
CA LEU A 270 -5.83 0.10 14.98
C LEU A 270 -7.19 -0.57 14.73
N ASN A 271 -7.84 -0.21 13.61
CA ASN A 271 -9.08 -0.85 13.16
C ASN A 271 -9.28 -0.72 11.65
N ALA A 272 -8.89 -1.76 10.91
CA ALA A 272 -8.97 -1.80 9.45
C ALA A 272 -10.40 -1.84 8.89
N LYS A 273 -11.42 -1.98 9.74
CA LYS A 273 -12.84 -1.95 9.35
C LYS A 273 -13.42 -0.54 9.28
N ILE A 274 -12.66 0.48 9.63
CA ILE A 274 -13.09 1.87 9.47
C ILE A 274 -12.93 2.26 8.01
N PRO A 275 -14.00 2.72 7.32
CA PRO A 275 -13.88 3.25 5.98
C PRO A 275 -12.86 4.39 5.92
N PHE A 276 -12.00 4.41 4.90
CA PHE A 276 -10.96 5.42 4.74
C PHE A 276 -11.48 6.86 4.84
N TYR A 277 -12.70 7.11 4.37
CA TYR A 277 -13.32 8.43 4.38
C TYR A 277 -13.79 8.89 5.78
N ARG A 278 -13.71 8.00 6.80
CA ARG A 278 -13.97 8.29 8.21
C ARG A 278 -12.70 8.35 9.06
N LEU A 279 -11.54 7.95 8.55
CA LEU A 279 -10.28 8.05 9.31
C LEU A 279 -9.97 9.47 9.82
N PRO A 280 -10.23 10.55 9.05
CA PRO A 280 -10.07 11.90 9.58
C PRO A 280 -11.01 12.21 10.76
N GLU A 281 -12.25 11.73 10.72
CA GLU A 281 -13.25 11.89 11.79
C GLU A 281 -12.76 11.23 13.10
N VAL A 282 -12.12 10.06 12.98
CA VAL A 282 -11.54 9.35 14.12
C VAL A 282 -10.43 10.18 14.78
N LEU A 283 -9.51 10.73 13.97
CA LEU A 283 -8.44 11.58 14.49
C LEU A 283 -9.01 12.81 15.21
N GLU A 284 -10.05 13.43 14.65
CA GLU A 284 -10.69 14.61 15.24
C GLU A 284 -11.40 14.30 16.57
N LYS A 285 -12.09 13.16 16.67
CA LYS A 285 -12.95 12.84 17.83
C LYS A 285 -12.29 12.02 18.94
N MET A 286 -11.10 11.46 18.70
CA MET A 286 -10.40 10.61 19.67
C MET A 286 -9.08 11.28 20.10
N PRO A 287 -9.05 12.00 21.24
CA PRO A 287 -7.85 12.66 21.75
C PRO A 287 -6.65 11.71 21.89
N GLU A 288 -6.91 10.43 22.17
CA GLU A 288 -5.88 9.40 22.30
C GLU A 288 -5.06 9.19 21.01
N LEU A 289 -5.61 9.57 19.86
CA LEU A 289 -5.00 9.36 18.54
C LEU A 289 -4.40 10.65 17.96
N GLN A 290 -4.56 11.80 18.63
CA GLN A 290 -4.17 13.12 18.11
C GLN A 290 -2.66 13.43 18.20
N SER A 291 -1.90 12.58 18.88
CA SER A 291 -0.44 12.67 18.96
C SER A 291 0.27 11.50 18.25
N PRO A 292 0.02 11.27 16.94
CA PRO A 292 0.61 10.13 16.25
C PRO A 292 2.07 10.40 15.93
N LYS A 293 2.84 9.32 15.76
CA LYS A 293 4.14 9.41 15.11
C LYS A 293 3.97 9.67 13.63
N THR A 294 4.84 10.47 13.01
CA THR A 294 4.57 11.00 11.68
C THR A 294 5.69 10.77 10.67
N THR A 295 5.29 10.68 9.40
CA THR A 295 6.17 10.76 8.24
C THR A 295 5.53 11.69 7.21
N SER A 296 6.14 11.91 6.04
CA SER A 296 5.51 12.68 4.96
C SER A 296 6.03 12.28 3.58
N LEU A 297 5.36 12.80 2.55
CA LEU A 297 5.78 12.69 1.16
C LEU A 297 6.71 13.83 0.71
N ARG A 298 7.26 14.63 1.64
CA ARG A 298 8.26 15.65 1.29
C ARG A 298 9.54 14.96 0.78
N PRO A 299 10.19 15.46 -0.29
CA PRO A 299 11.38 14.82 -0.84
C PRO A 299 12.49 14.58 0.19
N SER A 300 12.73 15.51 1.11
CA SER A 300 13.71 15.36 2.19
C SER A 300 13.38 14.21 3.13
N GLU A 301 12.10 14.04 3.47
CA GLU A 301 11.59 12.97 4.32
C GLU A 301 11.64 11.61 3.62
N ILE A 302 11.34 11.57 2.32
CA ILE A 302 11.49 10.37 1.48
C ILE A 302 12.95 9.90 1.49
N LEU A 303 13.89 10.81 1.22
CA LEU A 303 15.32 10.49 1.23
C LEU A 303 15.80 10.04 2.61
N ARG A 304 15.33 10.69 3.69
CA ARG A 304 15.63 10.30 5.07
C ARG A 304 15.12 8.88 5.36
N CYS A 305 13.84 8.62 5.08
CA CYS A 305 13.19 7.31 5.23
C CYS A 305 13.97 6.21 4.49
N LEU A 306 14.35 6.45 3.23
CA LEU A 306 15.06 5.47 2.41
C LEU A 306 16.49 5.17 2.90
N ARG A 307 17.12 6.06 3.68
CA ARG A 307 18.44 5.81 4.30
C ARG A 307 18.36 4.93 5.55
N LEU A 308 17.19 4.81 6.17
CA LEU A 308 16.98 4.01 7.37
C LEU A 308 16.92 2.51 7.03
N LYS A 309 17.93 1.76 7.43
CA LYS A 309 18.10 0.35 7.02
C LYS A 309 17.94 -0.64 8.15
N VAL A 310 18.43 -0.39 9.36
CA VAL A 310 18.41 -1.37 10.46
C VAL A 310 17.87 -0.76 11.75
N TRP A 311 17.32 -1.60 12.63
CA TRP A 311 16.86 -1.19 13.95
C TRP A 311 17.99 -1.28 14.97
N ASP A 312 18.36 -0.16 15.59
CA ASP A 312 19.32 -0.13 16.71
C ASP A 312 18.55 -0.29 18.03
N VAL A 313 18.73 -1.45 18.68
CA VAL A 313 17.99 -1.82 19.89
C VAL A 313 18.41 -0.98 21.09
N GLU A 314 19.68 -0.61 21.20
CA GLU A 314 20.16 0.20 22.33
C GLU A 314 19.62 1.63 22.22
N ARG A 315 19.65 2.18 21.00
CA ARG A 315 19.20 3.55 20.73
C ARG A 315 17.69 3.68 20.50
N GLN A 316 16.97 2.56 20.43
CA GLN A 316 15.54 2.50 20.13
C GLN A 316 15.15 3.34 18.90
N GLN A 317 15.94 3.24 17.83
CA GLN A 317 15.70 3.99 16.59
C GLN A 317 16.19 3.25 15.35
N MET A 318 15.61 3.60 14.20
CA MET A 318 16.14 3.18 12.92
C MET A 318 17.40 3.95 12.57
N VAL A 319 18.40 3.25 12.02
CA VAL A 319 19.68 3.85 11.58
C VAL A 319 20.07 3.35 10.19
N GLY A 320 20.98 4.06 9.53
CA GLY A 320 21.63 3.59 8.31
C GLY A 320 22.60 2.44 8.58
N VAL A 321 22.99 1.74 7.52
CA VAL A 321 24.17 0.85 7.55
C VAL A 321 25.37 1.66 7.08
N SER A 322 26.32 1.90 7.97
CA SER A 322 27.63 2.49 7.64
C SER A 322 28.56 1.42 7.10
#